data_AF-A0A8T4UJI5-F1
#
_entry.id   AF-A0A8T4UJI5-F1
#
_cell.length_a   1.000
_cell.length_b   1.000
_cell.length_c   1.000
_cell.angle_alpha   90.00
_cell.angle_beta   90.00
_cell.angle_gamma   90.00
#
_symmetry.space_group_name_H-M   'P 1'
#
loop_
_entity.id
_entity.type
_entity.pdbx_description
1 polymer ?
#
loop_
_entity_poly.entity_id
_entity_poly.type
_entity_poly.pdbx_seq_one_letter_code
_entity_poly.pdbx_strand_id
1 'polypeptide(L)'
;MDESRLLKNIQLIHNSADLVFNNQDYTSATILYFKTLFCVLDYILLKRLGKAPKDHTERFRMLEESQPILFELLDKYFKVYRDTYSISIDKQTCEEIRKNVK
;
A
#
# COMPACT_ATOMS: atom_id res chain seq x y z
N MET A 1 -14.61 -4.45 14.50
CA MET A 1 -13.25 -4.68 13.97
C MET A 1 -12.28 -4.09 14.97
N ASP A 2 -11.32 -4.88 15.46
CA ASP A 2 -10.40 -4.47 16.52
C ASP A 2 -9.21 -3.69 15.91
N GLU A 3 -9.12 -2.41 16.27
CA GLU A 3 -8.07 -1.48 15.81
C GLU A 3 -6.66 -1.99 16.11
N SER A 4 -6.46 -2.65 17.26
CA SER A 4 -5.17 -3.25 17.63
C SER A 4 -4.76 -4.35 16.65
N ARG A 5 -5.72 -5.14 16.15
CA ARG A 5 -5.46 -6.20 15.17
C ARG A 5 -5.10 -5.64 13.80
N LEU A 6 -5.72 -4.53 13.38
CA LEU A 6 -5.40 -3.87 12.11
C LEU A 6 -3.97 -3.33 12.12
N LEU A 7 -3.60 -2.59 13.17
CA LEU A 7 -2.25 -2.02 13.29
C LEU A 7 -1.17 -3.10 13.36
N LYS A 8 -1.41 -4.18 14.11
CA LYS A 8 -0.50 -5.35 14.14
C LYS A 8 -0.36 -5.99 12.76
N ASN A 9 -1.45 -6.12 12.00
CA ASN A 9 -1.40 -6.68 10.66
C ASN A 9 -0.64 -5.79 9.67
N ILE A 10 -0.85 -4.48 9.72
CA ILE A 10 -0.08 -3.50 8.93
C ILE A 10 1.42 -3.66 9.21
N GLN A 11 1.81 -3.70 10.49
CA GLN A 11 3.21 -3.88 10.88
C GLN A 11 3.79 -5.20 10.38
N LEU A 12 3.02 -6.29 10.45
CA LEU A 12 3.47 -7.61 9.99
C LEU A 12 3.72 -7.64 8.48
N ILE A 13 2.81 -7.04 7.68
CA ILE A 13 2.97 -6.93 6.23
C ILE A 13 4.18 -6.06 5.90
N HIS A 14 4.35 -4.93 6.60
CA HIS A 14 5.51 -4.05 6.42
C HIS A 14 6.83 -4.78 6.71
N ASN A 15 6.91 -5.49 7.84
CA ASN A 15 8.11 -6.27 8.19
C ASN A 15 8.42 -7.35 7.15
N SER A 16 7.37 -7.97 6.58
CA SER A 16 7.51 -8.95 5.50
C SER A 16 8.04 -8.29 4.22
N ALA A 17 7.59 -7.06 3.91
CA ALA A 17 8.10 -6.27 2.80
C ALA A 17 9.60 -5.96 2.96
N ASP A 18 10.03 -5.53 4.15
CA ASP A 18 11.44 -5.29 4.45
C ASP A 18 12.27 -6.57 4.37
N LEU A 19 11.74 -7.72 4.80
CA LEU A 19 12.45 -9.00 4.72
C LEU A 19 12.78 -9.37 3.26
N VAL A 20 11.79 -9.34 2.37
CA VAL A 20 12.01 -9.67 0.95
C VAL A 20 12.84 -8.61 0.23
N PHE A 21 12.71 -7.33 0.63
CA PHE A 21 13.55 -6.25 0.14
C PHE A 21 15.03 -6.52 0.46
N ASN A 22 15.34 -6.90 1.70
CA ASN A 22 16.70 -7.20 2.15
C ASN A 22 17.28 -8.45 1.45
N ASN A 23 16.41 -9.38 1.04
CA ASN A 23 16.77 -10.54 0.22
C ASN A 23 16.89 -10.22 -1.28
N GLN A 24 16.81 -8.95 -1.67
CA GLN A 24 16.90 -8.47 -3.06
C GLN A 24 15.75 -8.93 -3.98
N ASP A 25 14.65 -9.44 -3.41
CA ASP A 25 13.42 -9.69 -4.15
C ASP A 25 12.56 -8.42 -4.19
N TYR A 26 12.96 -7.51 -5.08
CA TYR A 26 12.35 -6.18 -5.22
C TYR A 26 10.93 -6.23 -5.79
N THR A 27 10.58 -7.27 -6.55
CA THR A 27 9.22 -7.44 -7.07
C THR A 27 8.26 -7.81 -5.95
N SER A 28 8.59 -8.82 -5.15
CA SER A 28 7.80 -9.19 -3.97
C SER A 28 7.76 -8.06 -2.94
N ALA A 29 8.89 -7.37 -2.73
CA ALA A 29 8.95 -6.20 -1.85
C ALA A 29 7.97 -5.12 -2.29
N THR A 30 7.95 -4.79 -3.58
CA THR A 30 7.03 -3.80 -4.15
C THR A 30 5.57 -4.19 -3.90
N ILE A 31 5.21 -5.46 -4.14
CA ILE A 31 3.85 -5.98 -3.88
C ILE A 31 3.48 -5.81 -2.40
N LEU A 32 4.38 -6.17 -1.49
CA LEU A 32 4.12 -6.10 -0.06
C LEU A 32 4.08 -4.66 0.46
N TYR A 33 4.93 -3.76 -0.04
CA TYR A 33 4.84 -2.34 0.29
C TYR A 33 3.52 -1.72 -0.18
N PHE A 34 3.02 -2.08 -1.36
CA PHE A 34 1.68 -1.67 -1.78
C PHE A 34 0.58 -2.24 -0.89
N LYS A 35 0.68 -3.51 -0.46
CA LYS A 35 -0.27 -4.07 0.52
C LYS A 35 -0.25 -3.30 1.83
N THR A 36 0.93 -2.93 2.34
CA THR A 36 1.06 -2.06 3.51
C THR A 36 0.36 -0.73 3.28
N LEU A 37 0.62 -0.06 2.14
CA LEU A 37 0.01 1.21 1.78
C LEU A 37 -1.53 1.09 1.73
N PHE A 38 -2.08 0.06 1.08
CA PHE A 38 -3.52 -0.16 1.03
C PHE A 38 -4.13 -0.35 2.42
N CYS A 39 -3.50 -1.16 3.29
CA CYS A 39 -3.99 -1.35 4.65
C CYS A 39 -3.94 -0.07 5.49
N VAL A 40 -2.92 0.77 5.32
CA VAL A 40 -2.82 2.09 5.97
C VAL A 40 -3.93 3.03 5.48
N LEU A 41 -4.15 3.09 4.16
CA LEU A 41 -5.21 3.92 3.57
C LEU A 41 -6.60 3.46 4.02
N ASP A 42 -6.84 2.15 4.07
CA ASP A 42 -8.10 1.59 4.56
C ASP A 42 -8.33 1.92 6.04
N TYR A 43 -7.27 1.88 6.84
CA TYR A 43 -7.32 2.30 8.24
C TYR A 43 -7.66 3.80 8.37
N ILE A 44 -7.03 4.67 7.57
CA ILE A 44 -7.33 6.11 7.55
C ILE A 44 -8.79 6.37 7.16
N LEU A 45 -9.26 5.72 6.10
CA LEU A 45 -10.65 5.83 5.63
C LEU A 45 -11.63 5.32 6.69
N LEU A 46 -11.33 4.20 7.34
CA LEU A 46 -12.14 3.66 8.44
C LEU A 46 -12.23 4.65 9.61
N LYS A 47 -11.12 5.24 10.04
CA LYS A 47 -11.11 6.21 11.15
C LYS A 47 -11.86 7.50 10.79
N ARG A 48 -11.77 7.96 9.55
CA ARG A 48 -12.40 9.22 9.11
C ARG A 48 -13.87 9.08 8.73
N LEU A 49 -14.23 8.00 8.03
CA LEU A 49 -15.55 7.81 7.41
C LEU A 49 -16.39 6.71 8.07
N GLY A 50 -15.82 5.96 9.03
CA GLY A 50 -16.48 4.84 9.70
C GLY A 50 -16.63 3.59 8.82
N LYS A 51 -16.07 3.58 7.61
CA LYS A 51 -16.13 2.46 6.66
C LYS A 51 -14.80 2.28 5.93
N ALA A 52 -14.47 1.02 5.62
CA ALA A 52 -13.33 0.65 4.78
C ALA A 52 -13.83 0.26 3.38
N PRO A 53 -13.03 0.47 2.32
CA PRO A 53 -13.39 0.06 0.97
C PRO A 53 -13.38 -1.47 0.84
N LYS A 54 -14.21 -2.00 -0.05
CA LYS A 54 -14.30 -3.43 -0.35
C LYS A 54 -13.34 -3.89 -1.45
N ASP A 55 -12.89 -2.96 -2.29
CA ASP A 55 -12.03 -3.22 -3.44
C ASP A 55 -11.17 -1.99 -3.81
N HIS A 56 -10.31 -2.14 -4.81
CA HIS A 56 -9.47 -1.02 -5.27
C HIS A 56 -10.28 0.14 -5.81
N THR A 57 -11.32 -0.12 -6.63
CA THR A 57 -12.15 0.92 -7.23
C THR A 57 -12.82 1.79 -6.17
N GLU A 58 -13.40 1.17 -5.16
CA GLU A 58 -14.01 1.86 -4.03
C GLU A 58 -12.97 2.62 -3.21
N ARG A 59 -11.77 2.06 -3.00
CA ARG A 59 -10.67 2.76 -2.33
C ARG A 59 -10.28 4.04 -3.06
N PHE A 60 -10.05 3.97 -4.36
CA PHE A 60 -9.68 5.13 -5.18
C PHE A 60 -10.76 6.20 -5.11
N ARG A 61 -12.03 5.83 -5.29
CA ARG A 61 -13.16 6.76 -5.21
C ARG A 61 -13.28 7.42 -3.83
N MET A 62 -13.16 6.63 -2.75
CA MET A 62 -13.22 7.16 -1.39
C MET A 62 -12.07 8.13 -1.09
N LEU A 63 -10.86 7.83 -1.59
CA LEU A 63 -9.71 8.73 -1.44
C LEU A 63 -9.87 10.00 -2.29
N GLU A 64 -10.36 9.90 -3.51
CA GLU A 64 -10.63 11.05 -4.37
C GLU A 64 -11.62 12.03 -3.71
N GLU A 65 -12.72 11.50 -3.16
CA GLU A 65 -13.76 12.30 -2.52
C GLU A 65 -13.33 12.90 -1.17
N SER A 66 -12.46 12.22 -0.41
CA SER A 66 -12.19 12.58 0.99
C SER A 66 -10.74 12.95 1.33
N GLN A 67 -9.75 12.49 0.57
CA GLN A 67 -8.31 12.63 0.83
C GLN A 67 -7.52 12.77 -0.49
N PRO A 68 -7.69 13.88 -1.24
CA PRO A 68 -7.14 14.03 -2.60
C PRO A 68 -5.61 13.88 -2.66
N ILE A 69 -4.89 14.33 -1.62
CA ILE A 69 -3.42 14.16 -1.54
C ILE A 69 -3.02 12.66 -1.49
N LEU A 70 -3.78 11.85 -0.74
CA LEU A 70 -3.53 10.41 -0.65
C LEU A 70 -3.96 9.68 -1.93
N PHE A 71 -5.00 10.18 -2.60
CA PHE A 71 -5.39 9.71 -3.92
C PHE A 71 -4.27 9.94 -4.94
N GLU A 72 -3.75 11.16 -5.05
CA GLU A 72 -2.67 11.51 -5.99
C GLU A 72 -1.42 10.66 -5.74
N LEU A 73 -1.06 10.46 -4.46
CA LEU A 73 0.04 9.58 -4.07
C LEU A 73 -0.18 8.14 -4.56
N LEU A 74 -1.37 7.59 -4.34
CA LEU A 74 -1.70 6.22 -4.73
C LEU A 74 -1.71 6.06 -6.24
N ASP A 75 -2.38 6.97 -6.95
CA ASP A 75 -2.56 6.95 -8.40
C ASP A 75 -1.21 7.00 -9.13
N LYS A 76 -0.31 7.90 -8.69
CA LYS A 76 1.04 8.07 -9.23
C LYS A 76 1.78 6.73 -9.35
N TYR A 77 1.68 5.89 -8.33
CA TYR A 77 2.44 4.64 -8.28
C TYR A 77 1.61 3.40 -8.65
N PHE A 78 0.29 3.52 -8.84
CA PHE A 78 -0.57 2.35 -9.08
C PHE A 78 -0.22 1.59 -10.35
N LYS A 79 0.33 2.26 -11.36
CA LYS A 79 0.88 1.59 -12.55
C LYS A 79 2.01 0.62 -12.16
N VAL A 80 2.95 1.02 -11.31
CA VAL A 80 4.04 0.16 -10.82
C VAL A 80 3.49 -1.09 -10.14
N TYR A 81 2.46 -0.93 -9.30
CA TYR A 81 1.78 -2.06 -8.67
C TYR A 81 1.22 -3.05 -9.70
N ARG A 82 0.50 -2.56 -10.71
CA ARG A 82 -0.05 -3.42 -11.76
C ARG A 82 1.03 -4.09 -12.59
N ASP A 83 2.12 -3.39 -12.85
CA ASP A 83 3.24 -3.90 -13.62
C ASP A 83 3.91 -5.10 -12.91
N THR A 84 3.84 -5.21 -11.58
CA THR A 84 4.36 -6.37 -10.82
C THR A 84 3.76 -7.73 -11.24
N TYR A 85 2.57 -7.73 -11.86
CA TYR A 85 1.94 -8.95 -12.34
C TYR A 85 2.53 -9.46 -13.66
N SER A 86 3.27 -8.62 -14.38
CA SER A 86 3.74 -8.91 -15.74
C SER A 86 5.25 -8.78 -15.89
N ILE A 87 5.90 -7.95 -15.07
CA ILE A 87 7.33 -7.67 -15.14
C ILE A 87 7.97 -7.64 -13.75
N SER A 88 9.28 -7.88 -13.71
CA SER A 88 10.09 -7.69 -12.50
C SER A 88 10.34 -6.21 -12.25
N ILE A 89 10.36 -5.81 -10.98
CA ILE A 89 10.67 -4.45 -10.55
C ILE A 89 12.12 -4.35 -10.11
N ASP A 90 12.80 -3.28 -10.50
CA ASP A 90 14.17 -3.00 -10.08
C ASP A 90 14.24 -2.40 -8.65
N LYS A 91 15.45 -2.35 -8.10
CA LYS A 91 15.72 -1.81 -6.76
C LYS A 91 15.30 -0.34 -6.61
N GLN A 92 15.58 0.49 -7.61
CA GLN A 92 15.33 1.93 -7.54
C GLN A 92 13.83 2.21 -7.48
N THR A 93 13.06 1.58 -8.36
CA THR A 93 11.60 1.64 -8.39
C THR A 93 11.01 1.14 -7.08
N CYS A 94 11.51 0.02 -6.55
CA CYS A 94 11.07 -0.50 -5.25
C CYS A 94 11.37 0.47 -4.09
N GLU A 95 12.54 1.11 -4.07
CA GLU A 95 12.91 2.11 -3.06
C GLU A 95 12.03 3.36 -3.14
N GLU A 96 11.59 3.77 -4.33
CA GLU A 96 10.62 4.86 -4.48
C GLU A 96 9.30 4.54 -3.80
N ILE A 97 8.78 3.31 -3.96
CA ILE A 97 7.56 2.86 -3.28
C ILE A 97 7.76 2.79 -1.77
N ARG A 98 8.88 2.18 -1.33
CA ARG A 98 9.24 2.02 0.08
C ARG A 98 9.23 3.33 0.86
N LYS A 99 9.68 4.44 0.25
CA LYS A 99 9.68 5.77 0.89
C LYS A 99 8.29 6.26 1.29
N ASN A 100 7.22 5.78 0.65
CA ASN A 100 5.85 6.20 0.94
C ASN A 100 5.18 5.39 2.06
N VAL A 101 5.87 4.38 2.58
CA VAL A 101 5.38 3.49 3.65
C VAL A 101 6.32 3.41 4.86
N LYS A 102 7.36 4.26 4.88
CA LYS A 102 8.27 4.44 6.00
C LYS A 102 7.74 5.43 7.04
#